data_AF-A0A0P7E1S4-F1
#
_entry.id   AF-A0A0P7E1S4-F1
#
_cell.length_a   1.000
_cell.length_b   1.000
_cell.length_c   1.000
_cell.angle_alpha   90.00
_cell.angle_beta   90.00
_cell.angle_gamma   90.00
#
_symmetry.space_group_name_H-M   'P 1'
#
loop_
_entity.id
_entity.type
_entity.pdbx_description
1 polymer ?
#
loop_
_entity_poly.entity_id
_entity_poly.type
_entity_poly.pdbx_seq_one_letter_code
_entity_poly.pdbx_strand_id
1 'polypeptide(L)'
;MLTIDGLQYSNWSREIFEQMREGGLDAVHATLVYHETTRETLSRLGEWNRRFEAWPDLIMPVHVPQDIAVAQASGRVGIILGAQNCSPIEDDIDMVEVMRDLGLMIMQLTYNNQSLLACGCYEAEDSGITRFGRQVIREMNRVGMVIDMSHSAERSTLETIEISERPVIISHANPESFHPAKRNKSDKVLKAIAESDGLLGFSAYPFHLRNGSDCTLTEYCEMIARTADLMGIEHLGIGTDLCQNQPVSILEWMRNGRWSKDMDYGEGSASNADWPRPLSWLRDSRDFPNLIAGLRKVGMSEDEVAGVMGMNWVALLERAATRQETAPA
;
A
#
# COMPACT_ATOMS: atom_id res chain seq x y z
N MET A 1 0.07 17.36 -12.76
CA MET A 1 1.10 16.67 -11.97
C MET A 1 0.64 15.24 -11.83
N LEU A 2 1.52 14.26 -12.05
CA LEU A 2 1.17 12.86 -11.87
C LEU A 2 0.85 12.58 -10.40
N THR A 3 -0.30 11.96 -10.14
CA THR A 3 -0.74 11.64 -8.78
C THR A 3 -1.02 10.14 -8.62
N ILE A 4 -0.41 9.52 -7.62
CA ILE A 4 -0.54 8.09 -7.30
C ILE A 4 -0.88 7.94 -5.82
N ASP A 5 -1.87 7.10 -5.54
CA ASP A 5 -2.14 6.62 -4.19
C ASP A 5 -1.64 5.19 -4.01
N GLY A 6 -0.65 5.05 -3.13
CA GLY A 6 0.04 3.81 -2.82
C GLY A 6 -0.77 2.77 -2.05
N LEU A 7 -1.98 3.09 -1.57
CA LEU A 7 -2.91 2.08 -1.08
C LEU A 7 -4.34 2.63 -0.94
N GLN A 8 -5.32 1.91 -1.48
CA GLN A 8 -6.74 2.03 -1.11
C GLN A 8 -7.44 0.68 -1.03
N TYR A 9 -8.52 0.63 -0.26
CA TYR A 9 -9.47 -0.48 -0.22
C TYR A 9 -10.91 -0.01 -0.14
N SER A 10 -11.34 0.69 -1.20
CA SER A 10 -12.70 1.22 -1.30
C SER A 10 -13.70 0.20 -1.85
N ASN A 11 -14.99 0.43 -1.62
CA ASN A 11 -16.07 -0.36 -2.21
C ASN A 11 -16.26 0.03 -3.69
N TRP A 12 -15.37 -0.49 -4.54
CA TRP A 12 -15.16 -0.11 -5.93
C TRP A 12 -16.45 -0.03 -6.75
N SER A 13 -16.77 1.19 -7.20
CA SER A 13 -17.94 1.51 -8.01
C SER A 13 -17.60 2.60 -9.03
N ARG A 14 -18.47 2.80 -10.02
CA ARG A 14 -18.30 3.87 -11.01
C ARG A 14 -18.10 5.24 -10.36
N GLU A 15 -18.91 5.55 -9.35
CA GLU A 15 -18.87 6.84 -8.64
C GLU A 15 -17.49 7.09 -8.01
N ILE A 16 -16.88 6.08 -7.39
CA ILE A 16 -15.53 6.21 -6.80
C ILE A 16 -14.49 6.49 -7.88
N PHE A 17 -14.57 5.84 -9.03
CA PHE A 17 -13.65 6.10 -10.13
C PHE A 17 -13.85 7.49 -10.76
N GLU A 18 -15.09 7.99 -10.81
CA GLU A 18 -15.37 9.37 -11.22
C GLU A 18 -14.78 10.38 -10.23
N GLN A 19 -14.88 10.12 -8.92
CA GLN A 19 -14.28 10.94 -7.86
C GLN A 19 -12.74 10.93 -7.91
N MET A 20 -12.12 9.79 -8.23
CA MET A 20 -10.67 9.71 -8.45
C MET A 20 -10.23 10.62 -9.60
N ARG A 21 -10.97 10.62 -10.72
CA ARG A 21 -10.69 11.51 -11.86
C ARG A 21 -10.89 12.98 -11.50
N GLU A 22 -11.97 13.30 -10.79
CA GLU A 22 -12.24 14.67 -10.30
C GLU A 22 -11.13 15.17 -9.37
N GLY A 23 -10.57 14.28 -8.54
CA GLY A 23 -9.41 14.55 -7.68
C GLY A 23 -8.06 14.61 -8.38
N GLY A 24 -7.99 14.26 -9.67
CA GLY A 24 -6.76 14.22 -10.45
C GLY A 24 -5.85 13.02 -10.13
N LEU A 25 -6.41 11.93 -9.62
CA LEU A 25 -5.67 10.69 -9.37
C LEU A 25 -5.41 9.96 -10.70
N ASP A 26 -4.14 9.69 -11.01
CA ASP A 26 -3.74 9.02 -12.26
C ASP A 26 -3.55 7.52 -12.07
N ALA A 27 -3.15 7.07 -10.88
CA ALA A 27 -3.09 5.65 -10.54
C ALA A 27 -3.36 5.38 -9.06
N VAL A 28 -3.80 4.16 -8.75
CA VAL A 28 -4.05 3.70 -7.39
C VAL A 28 -3.62 2.25 -7.23
N HIS A 29 -2.92 1.94 -6.14
CA HIS A 29 -2.76 0.59 -5.64
C HIS A 29 -4.04 0.17 -4.93
N ALA A 30 -4.85 -0.62 -5.65
CA ALA A 30 -6.11 -1.14 -5.17
C ALA A 30 -5.91 -2.50 -4.52
N THR A 31 -6.28 -2.61 -3.25
CA THR A 31 -6.23 -3.87 -2.52
C THR A 31 -7.23 -4.86 -3.11
N LEU A 32 -6.70 -6.00 -3.55
CA LEU A 32 -7.44 -7.14 -4.06
C LEU A 32 -7.73 -8.17 -2.95
N VAL A 33 -6.79 -8.30 -2.00
CA VAL A 33 -6.78 -9.41 -1.01
C VAL A 33 -6.41 -8.91 0.38
N TYR A 34 -7.18 -9.36 1.38
CA TYR A 34 -6.83 -9.33 2.80
C TYR A 34 -6.67 -10.74 3.39
N HIS A 35 -7.66 -11.61 3.16
CA HIS A 35 -7.73 -12.95 3.76
C HIS A 35 -8.29 -13.99 2.78
N GLU A 36 -8.49 -13.60 1.53
CA GLU A 36 -8.88 -14.48 0.44
C GLU A 36 -7.84 -15.58 0.24
N THR A 37 -8.32 -16.80 0.04
CA THR A 37 -7.55 -17.95 -0.46
C THR A 37 -7.10 -17.73 -1.90
N THR A 38 -6.25 -18.62 -2.42
CA THR A 38 -5.88 -18.62 -3.85
C THR A 38 -7.14 -18.64 -4.72
N ARG A 39 -8.12 -19.50 -4.43
CA ARG A 39 -9.34 -19.64 -5.26
C ARG A 39 -10.22 -18.39 -5.22
N GLU A 40 -10.37 -17.77 -4.05
CA GLU A 40 -11.15 -16.53 -3.92
C GLU A 40 -10.42 -15.35 -4.59
N THR A 41 -9.08 -15.32 -4.51
CA THR A 41 -8.27 -14.33 -5.22
C THR A 41 -8.53 -14.40 -6.73
N LEU A 42 -8.61 -15.60 -7.31
CA LEU A 42 -9.00 -15.77 -8.72
C LEU A 42 -10.40 -15.23 -9.02
N SER A 43 -11.36 -15.40 -8.10
CA SER A 43 -12.70 -14.81 -8.24
C SER A 43 -12.65 -13.28 -8.18
N ARG A 44 -11.82 -12.69 -7.30
CA ARG A 44 -11.59 -11.24 -7.19
C ARG A 44 -10.97 -10.66 -8.47
N LEU A 45 -10.01 -11.35 -9.07
CA LEU A 45 -9.45 -10.98 -10.38
C LEU A 45 -10.55 -10.94 -11.45
N GLY A 46 -11.40 -11.96 -11.49
CA GLY A 46 -12.56 -11.98 -12.39
C GLY A 46 -13.56 -10.84 -12.16
N GLU A 47 -13.74 -10.40 -10.91
CA GLU A 47 -14.54 -9.21 -10.59
C GLU A 47 -13.89 -7.92 -11.10
N TRP A 48 -12.57 -7.77 -10.98
CA TRP A 48 -11.84 -6.63 -11.53
C TRP A 48 -11.88 -6.58 -13.06
N ASN A 49 -11.73 -7.73 -13.73
CA ASN A 49 -11.88 -7.80 -15.18
C ASN A 49 -13.23 -7.27 -15.64
N ARG A 50 -14.32 -7.64 -14.96
CA ARG A 50 -15.65 -7.07 -15.24
C ARG A 50 -15.73 -5.56 -15.02
N ARG A 51 -14.99 -5.00 -14.05
CA ARG A 51 -14.94 -3.55 -13.83
C ARG A 51 -14.21 -2.84 -14.97
N PHE A 52 -13.09 -3.39 -15.45
CA PHE A 52 -12.37 -2.86 -16.62
C PHE A 52 -13.25 -2.89 -17.88
N GLU A 53 -14.04 -3.95 -18.07
CA GLU A 53 -15.00 -4.06 -19.18
C GLU A 53 -16.18 -3.08 -19.05
N ALA A 54 -16.67 -2.86 -17.83
CA ALA A 54 -17.83 -2.00 -17.57
C ALA A 54 -17.50 -0.51 -17.66
N TRP A 55 -16.29 -0.12 -17.25
CA TRP A 55 -15.87 1.29 -17.15
C TRP A 55 -14.51 1.57 -17.84
N PRO A 56 -14.34 1.18 -19.12
CA PRO A 56 -13.10 1.38 -19.86
C PRO A 56 -12.80 2.86 -20.12
N ASP A 57 -13.80 3.73 -19.96
CA ASP A 57 -13.70 5.19 -20.03
C ASP A 57 -13.10 5.81 -18.76
N LEU A 58 -13.08 5.07 -17.64
CA LEU A 58 -12.63 5.57 -16.34
C LEU A 58 -11.35 4.92 -15.85
N ILE A 59 -11.19 3.61 -16.07
CA ILE A 59 -10.09 2.83 -15.48
C ILE A 59 -9.39 1.94 -16.49
N MET A 60 -8.16 1.56 -16.18
CA MET A 60 -7.42 0.51 -16.89
C MET A 60 -6.50 -0.26 -15.95
N PRO A 61 -6.20 -1.54 -16.20
CA PRO A 61 -5.22 -2.27 -15.41
C PRO A 61 -3.81 -1.71 -15.64
N VAL A 62 -2.98 -1.80 -14.60
CA VAL A 62 -1.53 -1.55 -14.65
C VAL A 62 -0.82 -2.89 -14.48
N HIS A 63 -0.24 -3.40 -15.56
CA HIS A 63 0.52 -4.65 -15.57
C HIS A 63 2.03 -4.40 -15.49
N VAL A 64 2.46 -3.25 -16.01
CA VAL A 64 3.84 -2.75 -15.95
C VAL A 64 3.85 -1.26 -15.58
N PRO A 65 4.96 -0.72 -15.03
CA PRO A 65 5.03 0.69 -14.60
C PRO A 65 4.67 1.69 -15.71
N GLN A 66 4.98 1.37 -16.97
CA GLN A 66 4.71 2.22 -18.12
C GLN A 66 3.21 2.44 -18.38
N ASP A 67 2.34 1.55 -17.91
CA ASP A 67 0.89 1.70 -18.05
C ASP A 67 0.35 2.91 -17.28
N ILE A 68 1.06 3.40 -16.25
CA ILE A 68 0.70 4.59 -15.49
C ILE A 68 0.71 5.84 -16.39
N ALA A 69 1.74 5.97 -17.23
CA ALA A 69 1.82 7.08 -18.19
C ALA A 69 0.70 6.99 -19.25
N VAL A 70 0.32 5.77 -19.64
CA VAL A 70 -0.81 5.53 -20.56
C VAL A 70 -2.13 5.90 -19.91
N ALA A 71 -2.33 5.55 -18.63
CA ALA A 71 -3.52 5.91 -17.86
C ALA A 71 -3.69 7.43 -17.82
N GLN A 72 -2.65 8.15 -17.38
CA GLN A 72 -2.62 9.61 -17.36
C GLN A 72 -2.91 10.22 -18.74
N ALA A 73 -2.20 9.79 -19.78
CA ALA A 73 -2.36 10.35 -21.13
C ALA A 73 -3.75 10.10 -21.73
N SER A 74 -4.41 9.02 -21.33
CA SER A 74 -5.77 8.68 -21.75
C SER A 74 -6.86 9.25 -20.82
N GLY A 75 -6.48 9.96 -19.76
CA GLY A 75 -7.39 10.53 -18.77
C GLY A 75 -8.15 9.48 -17.96
N ARG A 76 -7.60 8.28 -17.82
CA ARG A 76 -8.13 7.16 -17.02
C ARG A 76 -7.27 6.96 -15.78
N VAL A 77 -7.84 6.30 -14.77
CA VAL A 77 -7.10 5.89 -13.56
C VAL A 77 -6.49 4.51 -13.79
N GLY A 78 -5.17 4.40 -13.62
CA GLY A 78 -4.45 3.14 -13.63
C GLY A 78 -4.67 2.37 -12.33
N ILE A 79 -5.10 1.11 -12.43
CA ILE A 79 -5.34 0.24 -11.27
C ILE A 79 -4.18 -0.73 -11.14
N ILE A 80 -3.37 -0.55 -10.10
CA ILE A 80 -2.34 -1.50 -9.67
C ILE A 80 -2.99 -2.46 -8.67
N LEU A 81 -3.11 -3.73 -9.01
CA LEU A 81 -3.67 -4.71 -8.08
C LEU A 81 -2.58 -5.19 -7.11
N GLY A 82 -2.91 -5.20 -5.82
CA GLY A 82 -2.02 -5.78 -4.82
C GLY A 82 -2.75 -6.46 -3.67
N ALA A 83 -2.00 -7.23 -2.89
CA ALA A 83 -2.49 -8.02 -1.77
C ALA A 83 -1.88 -7.52 -0.47
N GLN A 84 -2.71 -7.26 0.53
CA GLN A 84 -2.25 -6.90 1.88
C GLN A 84 -1.88 -8.12 2.72
N ASN A 85 -1.87 -9.32 2.15
CA ASN A 85 -1.48 -10.55 2.83
C ASN A 85 -0.86 -11.53 1.82
N CYS A 86 -0.11 -12.51 2.32
CA CYS A 86 0.47 -13.56 1.49
C CYS A 86 -0.51 -14.73 1.23
N SER A 87 -1.76 -14.62 1.67
CA SER A 87 -2.77 -15.67 1.48
C SER A 87 -3.06 -16.05 0.01
N PRO A 88 -2.83 -15.21 -1.03
CA PRO A 88 -2.99 -15.64 -2.42
C PRO A 88 -2.10 -16.81 -2.83
N ILE A 89 -0.92 -16.95 -2.23
CA ILE A 89 0.04 -17.99 -2.59
C ILE A 89 -0.06 -19.23 -1.70
N GLU A 90 -0.83 -19.17 -0.61
CA GLU A 90 -0.96 -20.24 0.38
C GLU A 90 0.43 -20.81 0.77
N ASP A 91 0.63 -22.12 0.67
CA ASP A 91 1.91 -22.80 0.92
C ASP A 91 2.64 -23.22 -0.36
N ASP A 92 2.29 -22.62 -1.50
CA ASP A 92 2.82 -22.94 -2.83
C ASP A 92 3.59 -21.76 -3.44
N ILE A 93 4.90 -21.93 -3.62
CA ILE A 93 5.77 -20.89 -4.20
C ILE A 93 5.44 -20.61 -5.67
N ASP A 94 4.93 -21.61 -6.41
CA ASP A 94 4.63 -21.45 -7.83
C ASP A 94 3.50 -20.43 -8.05
N MET A 95 2.67 -20.20 -7.03
CA MET A 95 1.62 -19.20 -7.07
C MET A 95 2.14 -17.77 -7.11
N VAL A 96 3.40 -17.50 -6.74
CA VAL A 96 4.00 -16.16 -6.85
C VAL A 96 4.03 -15.72 -8.33
N GLU A 97 4.54 -16.57 -9.22
CA GLU A 97 4.58 -16.27 -10.65
C GLU A 97 3.18 -16.22 -11.25
N VAL A 98 2.31 -17.18 -10.90
CA VAL A 98 0.92 -17.21 -11.38
C VAL A 98 0.18 -15.93 -11.02
N MET A 99 0.26 -15.48 -9.76
CA MET A 99 -0.40 -14.25 -9.33
C MET A 99 0.19 -13.02 -10.02
N ARG A 100 1.51 -12.98 -10.23
CA ARG A 100 2.15 -11.88 -10.96
C ARG A 100 1.69 -11.80 -12.42
N ASP A 101 1.56 -12.93 -13.10
CA ASP A 101 1.06 -13.02 -14.48
C ASP A 101 -0.41 -12.61 -14.61
N LEU A 102 -1.21 -12.90 -13.57
CA LEU A 102 -2.60 -12.46 -13.50
C LEU A 102 -2.76 -10.97 -13.14
N GLY A 103 -1.65 -10.26 -12.90
CA GLY A 103 -1.63 -8.81 -12.67
C GLY A 103 -1.49 -8.38 -11.21
N LEU A 104 -1.28 -9.30 -10.26
CA LEU A 104 -0.95 -8.94 -8.88
C LEU A 104 0.49 -8.41 -8.81
N MET A 105 0.64 -7.10 -8.71
CA MET A 105 1.95 -6.44 -8.79
C MET A 105 2.62 -6.28 -7.42
N ILE A 106 1.84 -6.06 -6.37
CA ILE A 106 2.32 -5.78 -5.02
C ILE A 106 1.76 -6.82 -4.06
N MET A 107 2.58 -7.37 -3.19
CA MET A 107 2.11 -8.29 -2.15
C MET A 107 2.83 -8.02 -0.82
N GLN A 108 2.05 -7.90 0.24
CA GLN A 108 2.58 -7.90 1.60
C GLN A 108 2.94 -9.30 2.06
N LEU A 109 4.00 -9.40 2.84
CA LEU A 109 4.38 -10.68 3.45
C LEU A 109 3.48 -11.09 4.61
N THR A 110 2.78 -10.14 5.23
CA THR A 110 1.92 -10.36 6.40
C THR A 110 0.72 -9.42 6.42
N TYR A 111 -0.29 -9.80 7.19
CA TYR A 111 -1.36 -8.91 7.65
C TYR A 111 -1.59 -9.10 9.15
N ASN A 112 -1.07 -8.17 9.96
CA ASN A 112 -1.18 -8.08 11.43
C ASN A 112 -0.55 -9.22 12.24
N ASN A 113 -0.83 -10.47 11.88
CA ASN A 113 -0.41 -11.67 12.59
C ASN A 113 0.76 -12.37 11.89
N GLN A 114 1.31 -13.40 12.51
CA GLN A 114 2.30 -14.27 11.89
C GLN A 114 1.69 -14.97 10.66
N SER A 115 2.41 -14.88 9.54
CA SER A 115 2.07 -15.56 8.29
C SER A 115 3.01 -16.74 8.04
N LEU A 116 2.83 -17.43 6.91
CA LEU A 116 3.78 -18.44 6.45
C LEU A 116 5.14 -17.84 6.08
N LEU A 117 5.22 -16.52 5.84
CA LEU A 117 6.41 -15.87 5.30
C LEU A 117 7.18 -15.05 6.36
N ALA A 118 6.46 -14.36 7.24
CA ALA A 118 7.05 -13.40 8.17
C ALA A 118 6.14 -13.13 9.38
N CYS A 119 6.59 -12.28 10.31
CA CYS A 119 5.83 -11.88 11.47
C CYS A 119 5.12 -10.53 11.27
N GLY A 120 3.82 -10.49 11.56
CA GLY A 120 3.01 -9.27 11.54
C GLY A 120 3.23 -8.40 12.79
N CYS A 121 2.88 -7.12 12.70
CA CYS A 121 3.18 -6.12 13.75
C CYS A 121 2.39 -6.25 15.06
N TYR A 122 1.36 -7.09 15.12
CA TYR A 122 0.56 -7.29 16.35
C TYR A 122 0.97 -8.49 17.17
N GLU A 123 1.83 -9.36 16.63
CA GLU A 123 2.37 -10.50 17.37
C GLU A 123 3.17 -10.04 18.59
N ALA A 124 3.14 -10.86 19.64
CA ALA A 124 3.87 -10.59 20.86
C ALA A 124 5.40 -10.72 20.68
N GLU A 125 5.82 -11.58 19.76
CA GLU A 125 7.22 -11.84 19.43
C GLU A 125 7.42 -11.78 17.92
N ASP A 126 8.40 -10.97 17.47
CA ASP A 126 8.80 -10.92 16.07
C ASP A 126 9.78 -12.05 15.74
N SER A 127 9.26 -13.10 15.12
CA SER A 127 10.03 -14.29 14.73
C SER A 127 10.97 -14.07 13.54
N GLY A 128 10.86 -12.94 12.83
CA GLY A 128 11.61 -12.64 11.61
C GLY A 128 11.07 -13.38 10.38
N ILE A 129 11.93 -13.58 9.38
CA ILE A 129 11.55 -14.22 8.11
C ILE A 129 11.68 -15.73 8.20
N THR A 130 10.61 -16.44 7.84
CA THR A 130 10.58 -17.90 7.88
C THR A 130 11.45 -18.52 6.78
N ARG A 131 11.75 -19.82 6.88
CA ARG A 131 12.45 -20.55 5.81
C ARG A 131 11.73 -20.45 4.46
N PHE A 132 10.40 -20.44 4.47
CA PHE A 132 9.59 -20.30 3.26
C PHE A 132 9.58 -18.86 2.76
N GLY A 133 9.43 -17.87 3.64
CA GLY A 133 9.53 -16.45 3.33
C GLY A 133 10.82 -16.08 2.61
N ARG A 134 11.96 -16.65 3.02
CA ARG A 134 13.25 -16.46 2.32
C ARG A 134 13.24 -16.93 0.87
N GLN A 135 12.49 -17.98 0.54
CA GLN A 135 12.36 -18.45 -0.84
C GLN A 135 11.39 -17.58 -1.63
N VAL A 136 10.25 -17.22 -1.02
CA VAL A 136 9.25 -16.36 -1.65
C VAL A 136 9.81 -14.97 -1.96
N ILE A 137 10.61 -14.36 -1.09
CA ILE A 137 11.27 -13.06 -1.37
C ILE A 137 12.12 -13.13 -2.65
N ARG A 138 12.90 -14.21 -2.83
CA ARG A 138 13.70 -14.38 -4.06
C ARG A 138 12.83 -14.55 -5.29
N GLU A 139 11.75 -15.30 -5.16
CA GLU A 139 10.83 -15.52 -6.27
C GLU A 139 10.08 -14.23 -6.66
N MET A 140 9.63 -13.46 -5.67
CA MET A 140 9.05 -12.13 -5.87
C MET A 140 10.03 -11.20 -6.61
N ASN A 141 11.30 -11.21 -6.22
CA ASN A 141 12.35 -10.45 -6.91
C ASN A 141 12.56 -10.91 -8.36
N ARG A 142 12.54 -12.23 -8.62
CA ARG A 142 12.68 -12.78 -9.97
C ARG A 142 11.54 -12.33 -10.89
N VAL A 143 10.29 -12.49 -10.43
CA VAL A 143 9.09 -12.19 -11.24
C VAL A 143 8.70 -10.71 -11.23
N GLY A 144 9.35 -9.88 -10.43
CA GLY A 144 8.99 -8.47 -10.27
C GLY A 144 7.64 -8.26 -9.61
N MET A 145 7.38 -9.00 -8.53
CA MET A 145 6.33 -8.69 -7.57
C MET A 145 6.93 -7.85 -6.45
N VAL A 146 6.41 -6.65 -6.23
CA VAL A 146 6.93 -5.70 -5.24
C VAL A 146 6.57 -6.19 -3.83
N ILE A 147 7.56 -6.21 -2.95
CA ILE A 147 7.42 -6.63 -1.56
C ILE A 147 6.98 -5.44 -0.71
N ASP A 148 5.85 -5.57 -0.02
CA ASP A 148 5.33 -4.57 0.91
C ASP A 148 5.40 -5.05 2.37
N MET A 149 5.89 -4.18 3.25
CA MET A 149 6.12 -4.47 4.67
C MET A 149 5.28 -3.59 5.60
N SER A 150 4.23 -2.98 5.07
CA SER A 150 3.27 -2.16 5.83
C SER A 150 2.81 -2.89 7.10
N HIS A 151 2.13 -4.04 7.02
CA HIS A 151 1.62 -4.74 8.22
C HIS A 151 2.62 -5.64 8.95
N SER A 152 3.90 -5.57 8.62
CA SER A 152 4.94 -6.43 9.18
C SER A 152 5.63 -5.82 10.42
N ALA A 153 6.13 -6.69 11.29
CA ALA A 153 6.92 -6.30 12.46
C ALA A 153 8.34 -5.81 12.08
N GLU A 154 9.04 -5.17 13.01
CA GLU A 154 10.32 -4.48 12.75
C GLU A 154 11.43 -5.42 12.27
N ARG A 155 11.74 -6.48 13.01
CA ARG A 155 12.81 -7.43 12.66
C ARG A 155 12.46 -8.15 11.36
N SER A 156 11.21 -8.55 11.17
CA SER A 156 10.74 -9.10 9.89
C SER A 156 10.96 -8.13 8.72
N THR A 157 10.71 -6.83 8.93
CA THR A 157 10.97 -5.78 7.92
C THR A 157 12.45 -5.65 7.60
N LEU A 158 13.31 -5.56 8.62
CA LEU A 158 14.75 -5.42 8.46
C LEU A 158 15.37 -6.66 7.78
N GLU A 159 14.99 -7.87 8.19
CA GLU A 159 15.47 -9.09 7.54
C GLU A 159 15.01 -9.18 6.08
N THR A 160 13.79 -8.71 5.76
CA THR A 160 13.32 -8.66 4.36
C THR A 160 14.19 -7.73 3.52
N ILE A 161 14.53 -6.55 4.04
CA ILE A 161 15.43 -5.60 3.39
C ILE A 161 16.80 -6.25 3.15
N GLU A 162 17.34 -6.98 4.13
CA GLU A 162 18.64 -7.68 4.00
C GLU A 162 18.61 -8.81 2.95
N ILE A 163 17.48 -9.49 2.79
CA ILE A 163 17.35 -10.63 1.85
C ILE A 163 17.01 -10.15 0.44
N SER A 164 16.27 -9.06 0.30
CA SER A 164 15.76 -8.59 -0.98
C SER A 164 16.87 -8.01 -1.86
N GLU A 165 16.86 -8.37 -3.15
CA GLU A 165 17.73 -7.79 -4.18
C GLU A 165 17.08 -6.59 -4.87
N ARG A 166 15.88 -6.19 -4.41
CA ARG A 166 15.08 -5.09 -4.95
C ARG A 166 14.51 -4.22 -3.85
N PRO A 167 14.16 -2.96 -4.18
CA PRO A 167 13.50 -2.06 -3.24
C PRO A 167 12.28 -2.70 -2.57
N VAL A 168 12.22 -2.57 -1.25
CA VAL A 168 11.09 -2.96 -0.42
C VAL A 168 10.28 -1.70 -0.11
N ILE A 169 8.96 -1.80 -0.11
CA ILE A 169 8.09 -0.68 0.21
C ILE A 169 7.43 -0.83 1.57
N ILE A 170 7.02 0.31 2.11
CA ILE A 170 5.98 0.43 3.11
C ILE A 170 4.89 1.26 2.43
N SER A 171 3.94 0.60 1.77
CA SER A 171 2.94 1.28 0.96
C SER A 171 2.06 2.26 1.74
N HIS A 172 1.80 1.98 3.03
CA HIS A 172 1.01 2.83 3.91
C HIS A 172 1.40 2.64 5.38
N ALA A 173 2.10 3.62 5.94
CA ALA A 173 2.35 3.78 7.36
C ALA A 173 2.83 5.20 7.64
N ASN A 174 3.04 5.56 8.91
CA ASN A 174 3.68 6.82 9.29
C ASN A 174 4.89 6.56 10.21
N PRO A 175 5.76 7.56 10.44
CA PRO A 175 6.81 7.48 11.44
C PRO A 175 6.22 7.31 12.85
N GLU A 176 6.81 6.42 13.65
CA GLU A 176 6.45 6.23 15.06
C GLU A 176 6.66 7.52 15.87
N SER A 177 7.67 8.32 15.50
CA SER A 177 7.95 9.63 16.08
C SER A 177 6.81 10.65 15.86
N PHE A 178 5.94 10.45 14.86
CA PHE A 178 4.73 11.25 14.67
C PHE A 178 3.60 10.81 15.60
N HIS A 179 3.34 9.49 15.66
CA HIS A 179 2.34 8.87 16.52
C HIS A 179 2.75 7.42 16.85
N PRO A 180 2.82 6.99 18.12
CA PRO A 180 3.32 5.67 18.51
C PRO A 180 2.24 4.57 18.37
N ALA A 181 1.72 4.39 17.16
CA ALA A 181 0.88 3.25 16.80
C ALA A 181 1.75 2.04 16.45
N LYS A 182 1.29 0.81 16.76
CA LYS A 182 2.01 -0.43 16.40
C LYS A 182 2.25 -0.57 14.88
N ARG A 183 1.39 0.03 14.06
CA ARG A 183 1.53 0.06 12.60
C ARG A 183 2.57 1.07 12.11
N ASN A 184 2.85 2.11 12.88
CA ASN A 184 3.84 3.11 12.53
C ASN A 184 5.26 2.57 12.72
N LYS A 185 6.20 3.15 11.99
CA LYS A 185 7.53 2.57 11.77
C LYS A 185 8.60 3.36 12.49
N SER A 186 9.50 2.65 13.16
CA SER A 186 10.63 3.25 13.86
C SER A 186 11.58 3.93 12.86
N ASP A 187 12.31 4.94 13.32
CA ASP A 187 13.31 5.62 12.49
C ASP A 187 14.37 4.65 11.95
N LYS A 188 14.64 3.54 12.65
CA LYS A 188 15.55 2.50 12.20
C LYS A 188 15.02 1.80 10.94
N VAL A 189 13.74 1.42 10.92
CA VAL A 189 13.10 0.83 9.74
C VAL A 189 13.07 1.83 8.60
N LEU A 190 12.71 3.08 8.87
CA LEU A 190 12.61 4.12 7.83
C LEU A 190 13.95 4.40 7.15
N LYS A 191 15.06 4.46 7.92
CA LYS A 191 16.41 4.56 7.36
C LYS A 191 16.76 3.36 6.49
N ALA A 192 16.48 2.14 6.98
CA ALA A 192 16.79 0.92 6.22
C ALA A 192 15.99 0.85 4.90
N ILE A 193 14.74 1.31 4.88
CA ILE A 193 13.94 1.41 3.65
C ILE A 193 14.61 2.36 2.66
N ALA A 194 14.99 3.56 3.09
CA ALA A 194 15.69 4.54 2.24
C ALA A 194 17.03 4.00 1.72
N GLU A 195 17.86 3.42 2.59
CA GLU A 195 19.15 2.80 2.23
C GLU A 195 19.02 1.64 1.22
N SER A 196 17.82 1.04 1.11
CA SER A 196 17.49 -0.02 0.15
C SER A 196 16.81 0.48 -1.13
N ASP A 197 16.84 1.79 -1.39
CA ASP A 197 16.13 2.45 -2.48
C ASP A 197 14.59 2.27 -2.46
N GLY A 198 14.05 1.93 -1.28
CA GLY A 198 12.64 1.70 -1.00
C GLY A 198 11.83 2.99 -0.89
N LEU A 199 10.56 2.86 -0.50
CA LEU A 199 9.65 3.99 -0.39
C LEU A 199 8.67 3.82 0.78
N LEU A 200 8.38 4.92 1.46
CA LEU A 200 7.30 5.06 2.43
C LEU A 200 6.13 5.82 1.81
N GLY A 201 4.97 5.19 1.71
CA GLY A 201 3.69 5.84 1.45
C GLY A 201 3.06 6.31 2.76
N PHE A 202 2.78 7.61 2.86
CA PHE A 202 2.16 8.17 4.07
C PHE A 202 0.68 7.84 4.14
N SER A 203 0.29 7.29 5.29
CA SER A 203 -1.08 6.89 5.59
C SER A 203 -1.90 8.04 6.14
N ALA A 204 -3.10 8.20 5.61
CA ALA A 204 -4.13 9.11 6.14
C ALA A 204 -5.15 8.39 7.04
N TYR A 205 -4.96 7.10 7.32
CA TYR A 205 -5.84 6.37 8.23
C TYR A 205 -5.78 6.94 9.67
N PRO A 206 -6.91 7.31 10.29
CA PRO A 206 -6.91 8.02 11.58
C PRO A 206 -6.12 7.34 12.71
N PHE A 207 -6.11 6.01 12.81
CA PHE A 207 -5.35 5.35 13.88
C PHE A 207 -3.82 5.43 13.69
N HIS A 208 -3.35 5.77 12.49
CA HIS A 208 -1.93 6.03 12.23
C HIS A 208 -1.55 7.50 12.46
N LEU A 209 -2.51 8.38 12.75
CA LEU A 209 -2.32 9.83 12.83
C LEU A 209 -2.36 10.36 14.26
N ARG A 210 -1.51 11.36 14.52
CA ARG A 210 -1.62 12.18 15.72
C ARG A 210 -2.99 12.86 15.75
N ASN A 211 -3.66 12.83 16.89
CA ASN A 211 -5.03 13.35 17.08
C ASN A 211 -6.11 12.64 16.26
N GLY A 212 -5.83 11.47 15.66
CA GLY A 212 -6.83 10.70 14.94
C GLY A 212 -7.52 11.50 13.82
N SER A 213 -8.85 11.46 13.81
CA SER A 213 -9.69 12.19 12.85
C SER A 213 -9.62 13.73 12.99
N ASP A 214 -8.97 14.24 14.03
CA ASP A 214 -8.72 15.67 14.25
C ASP A 214 -7.31 16.11 13.80
N CYS A 215 -6.49 15.20 13.27
CA CYS A 215 -5.23 15.54 12.61
C CYS A 215 -5.47 16.59 11.52
N THR A 216 -4.73 17.70 11.56
CA THR A 216 -4.85 18.76 10.56
C THR A 216 -4.01 18.46 9.31
N LEU A 217 -4.40 19.02 8.16
CA LEU A 217 -3.61 18.92 6.93
C LEU A 217 -2.17 19.45 7.13
N THR A 218 -2.02 20.52 7.91
CA THR A 218 -0.70 21.08 8.22
C THR A 218 0.15 20.08 8.99
N GLU A 219 -0.38 19.44 10.05
CA GLU A 219 0.36 18.44 10.82
C GLU A 219 0.77 17.23 9.96
N TYR A 220 -0.12 16.79 9.07
CA TYR A 220 0.15 15.71 8.12
C TYR A 220 1.27 16.09 7.13
N CYS A 221 1.21 17.27 6.52
CA CYS A 221 2.24 17.71 5.58
C CYS A 221 3.58 18.02 6.28
N GLU A 222 3.57 18.56 7.51
CA GLU A 222 4.79 18.76 8.31
C GLU A 222 5.43 17.44 8.73
N MET A 223 4.65 16.39 8.95
CA MET A 223 5.19 15.03 9.14
C MET A 223 5.94 14.56 7.88
N ILE A 224 5.34 14.72 6.70
CA ILE A 224 5.96 14.33 5.42
C ILE A 224 7.28 15.10 5.23
N ALA A 225 7.25 16.43 5.36
CA ALA A 225 8.42 17.28 5.18
C ALA A 225 9.57 16.92 6.13
N ARG A 226 9.28 16.69 7.42
CA ARG A 226 10.32 16.26 8.39
C ARG A 226 10.85 14.86 8.13
N THR A 227 10.04 13.98 7.54
CA THR A 227 10.49 12.62 7.20
C THR A 227 11.46 12.65 6.02
N ALA A 228 11.42 13.69 5.17
CA ALA A 228 12.40 13.87 4.10
C ALA A 228 13.83 14.06 4.64
N ASP A 229 13.99 14.69 5.81
CA ASP A 229 15.30 14.82 6.48
C ASP A 229 15.88 13.46 6.91
N LEU A 230 15.01 12.47 7.13
CA LEU A 230 15.37 11.13 7.59
C LEU A 230 15.61 10.16 6.43
N MET A 231 14.73 10.19 5.43
CA MET A 231 14.69 9.21 4.35
C MET A 231 15.23 9.72 3.03
N GLY A 232 15.32 11.03 2.81
CA GLY A 232 15.44 11.60 1.47
C GLY A 232 14.07 11.74 0.80
N ILE A 233 13.90 12.80 0.01
CA ILE A 233 12.60 13.15 -0.58
C ILE A 233 12.14 12.16 -1.64
N GLU A 234 13.08 11.53 -2.34
CA GLU A 234 12.91 10.54 -3.40
C GLU A 234 12.32 9.20 -2.90
N HIS A 235 12.32 8.99 -1.58
CA HIS A 235 11.79 7.79 -0.91
C HIS A 235 10.41 8.01 -0.27
N LEU A 236 9.79 9.17 -0.52
CA LEU A 236 8.49 9.53 0.05
C LEU A 236 7.39 9.43 -1.01
N GLY A 237 6.22 8.93 -0.62
CA GLY A 237 5.03 8.85 -1.47
C GLY A 237 3.73 8.99 -0.67
N ILE A 238 2.58 9.03 -1.35
CA ILE A 238 1.27 8.96 -0.68
C ILE A 238 0.75 7.52 -0.71
N GLY A 239 0.12 7.08 0.38
CA GLY A 239 -0.55 5.78 0.49
C GLY A 239 -1.68 5.86 1.51
N THR A 240 -2.81 6.44 1.11
CA THR A 240 -3.78 7.04 2.03
C THR A 240 -4.46 6.02 2.95
N ASP A 241 -4.61 4.78 2.49
CA ASP A 241 -5.41 3.74 3.12
C ASP A 241 -6.91 4.13 3.20
N LEU A 242 -7.40 4.83 2.15
CA LEU A 242 -8.81 5.15 2.01
C LEU A 242 -9.65 3.88 1.82
N CYS A 243 -10.64 3.70 2.71
CA CYS A 243 -11.60 2.59 2.70
C CYS A 243 -13.02 3.07 2.40
N GLN A 244 -13.18 3.83 1.31
CA GLN A 244 -14.43 4.55 1.05
C GLN A 244 -15.62 3.61 0.80
N ASN A 245 -16.77 3.95 1.38
CA ASN A 245 -18.05 3.26 1.20
C ASN A 245 -18.03 1.75 1.56
N GLN A 246 -17.05 1.30 2.36
CA GLN A 246 -17.02 -0.07 2.85
C GLN A 246 -18.05 -0.28 3.99
N PRO A 247 -18.82 -1.37 3.98
CA PRO A 247 -19.71 -1.68 5.09
C PRO A 247 -18.91 -2.11 6.32
N VAL A 248 -19.51 -2.00 7.50
CA VAL A 248 -18.89 -2.42 8.78
C VAL A 248 -18.50 -3.91 8.76
N SER A 249 -19.27 -4.76 8.07
CA SER A 249 -18.94 -6.19 7.92
C SER A 249 -17.60 -6.43 7.23
N ILE A 250 -17.16 -5.50 6.37
CA ILE A 250 -15.84 -5.57 5.74
C ILE A 250 -14.74 -5.14 6.72
N LEU A 251 -14.99 -4.16 7.57
CA LEU A 251 -14.06 -3.80 8.66
C LEU A 251 -13.86 -4.96 9.64
N GLU A 252 -14.95 -5.63 10.02
CA GLU A 252 -14.92 -6.83 10.86
C GLU A 252 -14.12 -7.95 10.18
N TRP A 253 -14.35 -8.18 8.88
CA TRP A 253 -13.59 -9.15 8.09
C TRP A 253 -12.10 -8.82 8.02
N MET A 254 -11.73 -7.56 7.80
CA MET A 254 -10.32 -7.13 7.78
C MET A 254 -9.63 -7.45 9.10
N ARG A 255 -10.27 -7.15 10.24
CA ARG A 255 -9.70 -7.39 11.58
C ARG A 255 -9.57 -8.87 11.92
N ASN A 256 -10.62 -9.65 11.67
CA ASN A 256 -10.73 -11.02 12.19
C ASN A 256 -10.31 -12.10 11.19
N GLY A 257 -10.41 -11.81 9.89
CA GLY A 257 -10.15 -12.73 8.80
C GLY A 257 -10.71 -14.12 9.08
N ARG A 258 -9.84 -15.12 8.95
CA ARG A 258 -10.16 -16.54 9.23
C ARG A 258 -9.54 -17.04 10.54
N TRP A 259 -8.80 -16.19 11.24
CA TRP A 259 -7.91 -16.62 12.33
C TRP A 259 -8.60 -16.61 13.70
N SER A 260 -9.69 -15.83 13.86
CA SER A 260 -10.43 -15.72 15.10
C SER A 260 -11.92 -16.02 14.95
N LYS A 261 -12.52 -16.58 16.00
CA LYS A 261 -13.99 -16.61 16.21
C LYS A 261 -14.46 -15.52 17.17
N ASP A 262 -13.54 -14.97 17.95
CA ASP A 262 -13.79 -13.87 18.89
C ASP A 262 -13.55 -12.54 18.17
N MET A 263 -14.34 -11.51 18.52
CA MET A 263 -14.22 -10.20 17.90
C MET A 263 -12.93 -9.50 18.32
N ASP A 264 -12.05 -9.28 17.34
CA ASP A 264 -10.88 -8.42 17.42
C ASP A 264 -11.21 -7.03 16.85
N TYR A 265 -10.74 -5.99 17.53
CA TYR A 265 -11.02 -4.58 17.17
C TYR A 265 -9.84 -3.90 16.44
N GLY A 266 -8.73 -4.62 16.20
CA GLY A 266 -7.50 -4.09 15.62
C GLY A 266 -6.99 -2.88 16.42
N GLU A 267 -6.78 -1.75 15.74
CA GLU A 267 -6.45 -0.47 16.38
C GLU A 267 -7.65 0.24 17.04
N GLY A 268 -8.85 -0.27 16.82
CA GLY A 268 -10.07 0.23 17.44
C GLY A 268 -10.29 -0.35 18.84
N SER A 269 -11.53 -0.21 19.33
CA SER A 269 -11.94 -0.79 20.61
C SER A 269 -13.41 -1.17 20.62
N ALA A 270 -13.87 -1.92 21.63
CA ALA A 270 -15.27 -2.27 21.78
C ALA A 270 -16.21 -1.04 21.86
N SER A 271 -15.71 0.09 22.39
CA SER A 271 -16.45 1.36 22.43
C SER A 271 -16.32 2.20 21.15
N ASN A 272 -15.50 1.78 20.19
CA ASN A 272 -15.25 2.45 18.92
C ASN A 272 -15.00 1.41 17.81
N ALA A 273 -16.02 0.59 17.56
CA ALA A 273 -15.94 -0.56 16.65
C ALA A 273 -16.15 -0.17 15.17
N ASP A 274 -16.77 0.98 14.90
CA ASP A 274 -17.05 1.48 13.55
C ASP A 274 -15.79 2.00 12.84
N TRP A 275 -15.95 2.33 11.56
CA TRP A 275 -14.95 3.09 10.81
C TRP A 275 -14.64 4.42 11.50
N PRO A 276 -13.37 4.85 11.55
CA PRO A 276 -13.04 6.13 12.13
C PRO A 276 -13.67 7.25 11.31
N ARG A 277 -13.98 8.37 11.98
CA ARG A 277 -14.54 9.55 11.30
C ARG A 277 -13.56 10.03 10.21
N PRO A 278 -14.05 10.39 9.02
CA PRO A 278 -13.21 10.95 7.96
C PRO A 278 -12.48 12.22 8.41
N LEU A 279 -11.31 12.45 7.81
CA LEU A 279 -10.54 13.67 7.97
C LEU A 279 -11.27 14.85 7.30
N SER A 280 -11.15 16.04 7.88
CA SER A 280 -11.80 17.24 7.32
C SER A 280 -11.22 17.69 5.98
N TRP A 281 -9.99 17.27 5.68
CA TRP A 281 -9.22 17.65 4.48
C TRP A 281 -9.03 16.51 3.48
N LEU A 282 -9.47 15.29 3.78
CA LEU A 282 -9.44 14.12 2.91
C LEU A 282 -10.64 13.21 3.21
N ARG A 283 -11.78 13.51 2.60
CA ARG A 283 -13.00 12.71 2.73
C ARG A 283 -13.04 11.56 1.74
N ASP A 284 -12.59 11.84 0.51
CA ASP A 284 -12.46 10.91 -0.60
C ASP A 284 -11.41 11.42 -1.59
N SER A 285 -11.27 10.73 -2.73
CA SER A 285 -10.24 11.06 -3.72
C SER A 285 -10.36 12.47 -4.32
N ARG A 286 -11.52 13.15 -4.27
CA ARG A 286 -11.67 14.53 -4.76
C ARG A 286 -10.85 15.55 -3.98
N ASP A 287 -10.48 15.21 -2.75
CA ASP A 287 -9.75 16.10 -1.85
C ASP A 287 -8.21 15.98 -2.03
N PHE A 288 -7.70 15.16 -2.96
CA PHE A 288 -6.25 15.06 -3.27
C PHE A 288 -5.57 16.40 -3.58
N PRO A 289 -6.20 17.38 -4.26
CA PRO A 289 -5.62 18.72 -4.44
C PRO A 289 -5.28 19.44 -3.12
N ASN A 290 -5.94 19.08 -2.01
CA ASN A 290 -5.60 19.62 -0.69
C ASN A 290 -4.20 19.17 -0.25
N LEU A 291 -3.79 17.92 -0.54
CA LEU A 291 -2.45 17.40 -0.20
C LEU A 291 -1.38 18.22 -0.91
N ILE A 292 -1.57 18.48 -2.21
CA ILE A 292 -0.67 19.30 -3.02
C ILE A 292 -0.55 20.71 -2.42
N ALA A 293 -1.67 21.34 -2.08
CA ALA A 293 -1.69 22.65 -1.46
C ALA A 293 -1.03 22.66 -0.07
N GLY A 294 -1.23 21.61 0.73
CA GLY A 294 -0.64 21.43 2.05
C GLY A 294 0.88 21.29 2.01
N LEU A 295 1.40 20.43 1.12
CA LEU A 295 2.85 20.21 0.94
C LEU A 295 3.56 21.50 0.49
N ARG A 296 2.96 22.25 -0.45
CA ARG A 296 3.45 23.58 -0.83
C ARG A 296 3.49 24.55 0.35
N LYS A 297 2.43 24.55 1.17
CA LYS A 297 2.30 25.46 2.31
C LYS A 297 3.35 25.22 3.38
N VAL A 298 3.81 23.98 3.56
CA VAL A 298 4.89 23.64 4.50
C VAL A 298 6.30 23.86 3.90
N GLY A 299 6.38 24.40 2.67
CA GLY A 299 7.62 24.88 2.07
C GLY A 299 8.27 23.95 1.05
N MET A 300 7.62 22.84 0.67
CA MET A 300 8.14 21.94 -0.36
C MET A 300 8.07 22.61 -1.74
N SER A 301 9.14 22.46 -2.53
CA SER A 301 9.22 22.91 -3.91
C SER A 301 8.32 22.09 -4.84
N GLU A 302 8.05 22.61 -6.03
CA GLU A 302 7.19 21.91 -7.00
C GLU A 302 7.71 20.53 -7.39
N ASP A 303 9.03 20.36 -7.48
CA ASP A 303 9.65 19.07 -7.82
C ASP A 303 9.52 18.06 -6.67
N GLU A 304 9.67 18.50 -5.42
CA GLU A 304 9.48 17.65 -4.23
C GLU A 304 8.00 17.24 -4.08
N VAL A 305 7.07 18.16 -4.33
CA VAL A 305 5.63 17.87 -4.35
C VAL A 305 5.31 16.88 -5.49
N ALA A 306 5.86 17.06 -6.68
CA ALA A 306 5.69 16.11 -7.79
C ALA A 306 6.25 14.71 -7.44
N GLY A 307 7.39 14.67 -6.76
CA GLY A 307 8.01 13.46 -6.19
C GLY A 307 7.02 12.70 -5.30
N VAL A 308 6.62 13.33 -4.20
CA VAL A 308 5.74 12.73 -3.17
C VAL A 308 4.39 12.34 -3.74
N MET A 309 3.81 13.17 -4.60
CA MET A 309 2.46 12.92 -5.13
C MET A 309 2.43 11.76 -6.12
N GLY A 310 3.53 11.39 -6.78
CA GLY A 310 3.49 10.22 -7.66
C GLY A 310 4.78 9.88 -8.41
N MET A 311 5.67 10.84 -8.69
CA MET A 311 6.87 10.55 -9.47
C MET A 311 7.83 9.57 -8.77
N ASN A 312 7.90 9.61 -7.43
CA ASN A 312 8.70 8.66 -6.66
C ASN A 312 8.13 7.23 -6.73
N TRP A 313 6.79 7.09 -6.73
CA TRP A 313 6.12 5.81 -6.93
C TRP A 313 6.45 5.21 -8.30
N VAL A 314 6.42 6.01 -9.38
CA VAL A 314 6.81 5.53 -10.71
C VAL A 314 8.25 5.05 -10.72
N ALA A 315 9.18 5.87 -10.23
CA ALA A 315 10.60 5.53 -10.22
C ALA A 315 10.88 4.25 -9.43
N LEU A 316 10.22 4.07 -8.28
CA LEU A 316 10.29 2.84 -7.49
C LEU A 316 9.74 1.64 -8.27
N LEU A 317 8.54 1.74 -8.85
CA LEU A 317 7.92 0.63 -9.58
C LEU A 317 8.75 0.21 -10.79
N GLU A 318 9.41 1.13 -11.49
CA GLU A 318 10.35 0.82 -12.59
C GLU A 318 11.51 -0.06 -12.13
N ARG A 319 12.05 0.20 -10.92
CA ARG A 319 13.13 -0.60 -10.33
C ARG A 319 12.63 -1.94 -9.77
N ALA A 320 11.45 -1.95 -9.15
CA ALA A 320 10.99 -3.09 -8.35
C ALA A 320 10.07 -4.06 -9.09
N ALA A 321 9.25 -3.59 -10.04
CA ALA A 321 8.16 -4.37 -10.65
C ALA A 321 8.47 -4.96 -12.04
N THR A 322 9.68 -4.73 -12.56
CA THR A 322 10.13 -5.22 -13.88
C THR A 322 10.67 -6.64 -13.78
N ARG A 323 10.19 -7.62 -14.54
CA ARG A 323 10.71 -9.01 -14.50
C ARG A 323 12.22 -9.06 -14.79
N GLN A 324 12.98 -9.92 -14.10
CA GLN A 324 14.34 -10.23 -14.53
C GLN A 324 14.26 -11.08 -15.80
N GLU A 325 15.02 -10.75 -16.85
CA GLU A 325 15.23 -11.69 -17.94
C GLU A 325 15.93 -12.92 -17.37
N THR A 326 15.30 -14.09 -17.44
CA THR A 326 15.97 -15.34 -17.11
C THR A 326 17.11 -15.51 -18.09
N ALA A 327 18.36 -15.47 -17.62
CA ALA A 327 19.48 -15.91 -18.43
C ALA A 327 19.16 -17.31 -18.98
N PRO A 328 19.30 -17.58 -20.29
CA PRO A 328 19.06 -18.90 -20.82
C PRO A 328 19.94 -19.91 -20.09
N ALA A 329 19.31 -20.99 -19.61
CA ALA A 329 19.93 -22.05 -18.83
C ALA A 329 21.06 -22.77 -19.58
#